data_AF-A0A8T3MFP2-F1
#
_entry.id   AF-A0A8T3MFP2-F1
#
_cell.length_a   1.000
_cell.length_b   1.000
_cell.length_c   1.000
_cell.angle_alpha   90.00
_cell.angle_beta   90.00
_cell.angle_gamma   90.00
#
_symmetry.space_group_name_H-M   'P 1'
#
loop_
_entity.id
_entity.type
_entity.pdbx_description
1 polymer ?
#
loop_
_entity_poly.entity_id
_entity_poly.type
_entity_poly.pdbx_seq_one_letter_code
_entity_poly.pdbx_strand_id
1 'polypeptide(L)'
;MTRACAFVTANTFEFDSRHRRAADALAEDGWAVVVVAMAAPHLPAEEILASGVVIRRPPVERRLLLALPRALREPAGRLLGLEAGAERLPPPGGGPVERIRRPLRRGLEVLAYLRR
;
A
#
# COMPACT_ATOMS: atom_id res chain seq x y z
N MET A 1 -16.72 -27.44 11.04
CA MET A 1 -15.48 -26.63 10.89
C MET A 1 -15.78 -25.52 9.92
N THR A 2 -15.75 -24.26 10.35
CA THR A 2 -15.96 -23.11 9.46
C THR A 2 -14.73 -22.94 8.59
N ARG A 3 -14.89 -22.96 7.27
CA ARG A 3 -13.80 -22.73 6.33
C ARG A 3 -13.55 -21.22 6.21
N ALA A 4 -12.29 -20.82 6.10
CA ALA A 4 -11.91 -19.41 6.05
C ALA A 4 -11.08 -19.11 4.80
N CYS A 5 -11.28 -17.92 4.24
CA CYS A 5 -10.63 -17.48 3.02
C CYS A 5 -10.31 -15.99 3.09
N ALA A 6 -9.15 -15.59 2.57
CA ALA A 6 -8.74 -14.21 2.47
C ALA A 6 -8.43 -13.82 1.01
N PHE A 7 -9.07 -12.75 0.53
CA PHE A 7 -8.74 -12.10 -0.73
C PHE A 7 -7.80 -10.94 -0.42
N VAL A 8 -6.67 -10.83 -1.12
CA VAL A 8 -5.75 -9.69 -1.00
C VAL A 8 -5.71 -8.97 -2.34
N THR A 9 -6.14 -7.71 -2.37
CA THR A 9 -6.26 -6.93 -3.60
C THR A 9 -5.35 -5.70 -3.60
N ALA A 10 -4.84 -5.35 -4.78
CA ALA A 10 -4.05 -4.13 -5.00
C ALA A 10 -4.93 -2.91 -5.36
N ASN A 11 -6.21 -2.94 -5.01
CA ASN A 11 -7.19 -1.89 -5.26
C ASN A 11 -8.02 -1.62 -4.00
N THR A 12 -8.93 -0.65 -4.03
CA THR A 12 -9.77 -0.26 -2.89
C THR A 12 -10.99 -1.18 -2.67
N PHE A 13 -11.19 -2.13 -3.59
CA PHE A 13 -12.34 -3.03 -3.69
C PHE A 13 -13.71 -2.40 -4.01
N GLU A 14 -13.79 -1.07 -4.11
CA GLU A 14 -15.04 -0.33 -4.37
C GLU A 14 -15.70 -0.71 -5.71
N PHE A 15 -14.89 -0.91 -6.75
CA PHE A 15 -15.35 -1.21 -8.12
C PHE A 15 -14.95 -2.61 -8.60
N ASP A 16 -14.50 -3.49 -7.70
CA ASP A 16 -14.01 -4.82 -8.05
C ASP A 16 -15.14 -5.85 -8.13
N SER A 17 -15.91 -5.79 -9.22
CA SER A 17 -17.07 -6.67 -9.41
C SER A 17 -16.73 -8.16 -9.49
N ARG A 18 -15.53 -8.51 -9.97
CA ARG A 18 -15.11 -9.91 -10.13
C ARG A 18 -14.80 -10.54 -8.78
N HIS A 19 -13.93 -9.90 -7.99
CA HIS A 19 -13.60 -10.42 -6.67
C HIS A 19 -14.78 -10.32 -5.71
N ARG A 20 -15.64 -9.30 -5.85
CA ARG A 20 -16.88 -9.19 -5.06
C ARG A 20 -17.81 -10.38 -5.26
N ARG A 21 -18.11 -10.75 -6.51
CA ARG A 21 -18.95 -11.92 -6.81
C ARG A 21 -18.38 -13.21 -6.23
N ALA A 22 -17.07 -13.41 -6.32
CA ALA A 22 -16.42 -14.59 -5.76
C ALA A 22 -16.47 -14.61 -4.22
N ALA A 23 -16.23 -13.47 -3.57
CA ALA A 23 -16.30 -13.34 -2.12
C ALA A 23 -17.72 -13.56 -1.59
N ASP A 24 -18.72 -12.98 -2.25
CA ASP A 24 -20.13 -13.14 -1.90
C ASP A 24 -20.57 -14.60 -2.03
N ALA A 25 -20.25 -15.27 -3.15
CA ALA A 25 -20.58 -16.69 -3.35
C ALA A 25 -19.95 -17.60 -2.27
N LEU A 26 -18.71 -17.35 -1.89
CA LEU A 26 -18.06 -18.10 -0.81
C LEU A 26 -18.71 -17.85 0.55
N ALA A 27 -19.11 -16.61 0.83
CA ALA A 27 -19.80 -16.27 2.07
C ALA A 27 -21.19 -16.92 2.14
N GLU A 28 -21.92 -16.94 1.03
CA GLU A 28 -23.21 -17.65 0.88
C GLU A 28 -23.04 -19.17 1.09
N ASP A 29 -21.92 -19.75 0.66
CA ASP A 29 -21.53 -21.14 0.93
C ASP A 29 -21.08 -21.39 2.39
N GLY A 30 -21.18 -20.38 3.26
CA GLY A 30 -20.87 -20.48 4.69
C GLY A 30 -19.38 -20.33 5.04
N TRP A 31 -18.57 -19.81 4.13
CA TRP A 31 -17.17 -19.49 4.45
C TRP A 31 -17.06 -18.18 5.22
N ALA A 32 -16.10 -18.12 6.13
CA ALA A 32 -15.64 -16.86 6.70
C ALA A 32 -14.71 -16.16 5.70
N VAL A 33 -15.22 -15.12 5.02
CA VAL A 33 -14.49 -14.41 3.96
C VAL A 33 -14.02 -13.04 4.44
N VAL A 34 -12.72 -12.78 4.31
CA VAL A 34 -12.11 -11.47 4.54
C VAL A 34 -11.49 -10.95 3.25
N VAL A 35 -11.68 -9.68 2.95
CA VAL A 35 -11.04 -8.98 1.83
C VAL A 35 -10.10 -7.94 2.41
N VAL A 36 -8.79 -8.08 2.16
CA VAL A 36 -7.79 -7.06 2.47
C VAL A 36 -7.57 -6.21 1.22
N ALA A 37 -7.96 -4.95 1.30
CA ALA A 37 -7.91 -3.99 0.20
C ALA A 37 -7.10 -2.75 0.56
N MET A 38 -6.79 -1.91 -0.42
CA MET A 38 -6.13 -0.63 -0.20
C MET A 38 -7.06 0.39 0.48
N ALA A 39 -6.51 1.17 1.41
CA ALA A 39 -7.18 2.32 1.99
C ALA A 39 -7.40 3.44 0.96
N ALA A 40 -8.51 4.16 1.12
CA ALA A 40 -8.83 5.39 0.39
C ALA A 40 -9.48 6.41 1.35
N PRO A 41 -9.28 7.73 1.15
CA PRO A 41 -9.79 8.74 2.09
C PRO A 41 -11.31 8.75 2.26
N HIS A 42 -12.07 8.35 1.23
CA HIS A 42 -13.53 8.36 1.23
C HIS A 42 -14.15 7.02 1.66
N LEU A 43 -13.34 6.01 1.96
CA LEU A 43 -13.82 4.68 2.32
C LEU A 43 -13.53 4.37 3.80
N PRO A 44 -14.40 3.60 4.46
CA PRO A 44 -14.16 3.17 5.83
C PRO A 44 -13.00 2.18 5.89
N ALA A 45 -12.28 2.19 7.02
CA ALA A 45 -11.18 1.27 7.29
C ALA A 45 -11.65 -0.19 7.39
N GLU A 46 -12.89 -0.42 7.81
CA GLU A 46 -13.55 -1.73 7.80
C GLU A 46 -15.00 -1.57 7.33
N GLU A 47 -15.48 -2.52 6.54
CA GLU A 47 -16.85 -2.58 6.02
C GLU A 47 -17.33 -4.02 6.05
N ILE A 48 -18.58 -4.25 6.44
CA ILE A 48 -19.21 -5.58 6.40
C ILE A 48 -20.33 -5.53 5.38
N LEU A 49 -20.27 -6.41 4.39
CA LEU A 49 -21.30 -6.54 3.37
C LEU A 49 -22.51 -7.31 3.90
N ALA A 50 -23.67 -7.15 3.25
CA ALA A 50 -24.87 -7.91 3.58
C ALA A 50 -24.68 -9.45 3.47
N SER A 51 -23.76 -9.89 2.60
CA SER A 51 -23.34 -11.28 2.45
C SER A 51 -22.51 -11.82 3.63
N GLY A 52 -22.09 -10.96 4.57
CA GLY A 52 -21.21 -11.32 5.68
C GLY A 52 -19.70 -11.22 5.37
N VAL A 53 -19.33 -10.83 4.15
CA VAL A 53 -17.93 -10.56 3.78
C VAL A 53 -17.40 -9.36 4.56
N VAL A 54 -16.23 -9.52 5.19
CA VAL A 54 -15.55 -8.42 5.92
C VAL A 54 -14.46 -7.83 5.04
N ILE A 55 -14.58 -6.56 4.68
CA ILE A 55 -13.56 -5.81 3.95
C ILE A 55 -12.72 -5.00 4.94
N ARG A 56 -11.41 -5.21 4.94
CA ARG A 56 -10.43 -4.47 5.74
C ARG A 56 -9.49 -3.69 4.85
N ARG A 57 -9.33 -2.41 5.15
CA ARG A 57 -8.50 -1.46 4.42
C ARG A 57 -7.43 -0.89 5.36
N PRO A 58 -6.39 -1.67 5.71
CA PRO A 58 -5.38 -1.22 6.66
C PRO A 58 -4.66 0.02 6.14
N PRO A 59 -4.35 0.99 7.01
CA PRO A 59 -3.51 2.12 6.63
C PRO A 59 -2.10 1.60 6.32
N VAL A 60 -1.71 1.68 5.05
CA VAL A 60 -0.35 1.35 4.62
C VAL A 60 0.44 2.64 4.57
N GLU A 61 1.40 2.76 5.48
CA GLU A 61 2.31 3.89 5.49
C GLU A 61 3.29 3.78 4.30
N ARG A 62 3.25 4.76 3.39
CA ARG A 62 3.93 4.72 2.07
C ARG A 62 5.15 5.61 1.97
N ARG A 63 5.44 6.42 3.00
CA ARG A 63 6.55 7.36 2.95
C ARG A 63 7.91 6.65 2.87
N LEU A 64 8.67 6.96 1.82
CA LEU A 64 9.96 6.33 1.52
C LEU A 64 11.00 6.57 2.62
N LEU A 65 11.00 7.78 3.20
CA LEU A 65 11.97 8.19 4.22
C LEU A 65 11.75 7.50 5.58
N LEU A 66 10.61 6.85 5.82
CA LEU A 66 10.39 6.10 7.05
C LEU A 66 11.27 4.85 7.15
N ALA A 67 11.76 4.37 6.00
CA ALA A 67 12.77 3.33 5.94
C ALA A 67 14.11 3.76 6.55
N LEU A 68 14.32 5.06 6.82
CA LEU A 68 15.51 5.60 7.46
C LEU A 68 15.26 5.95 8.93
N PRO A 69 16.31 5.85 9.79
CA PRO A 69 16.28 6.39 11.15
C PRO A 69 15.85 7.86 11.16
N ARG A 70 15.10 8.29 12.19
CA ARG A 70 14.54 9.65 12.28
C ARG A 70 15.59 10.75 12.06
N ALA A 71 16.79 10.56 12.61
CA ALA A 71 17.92 11.49 12.46
C ALA A 71 18.40 11.66 11.01
N LEU A 72 18.17 10.66 10.15
CA LEU A 72 18.63 10.65 8.76
C LEU A 72 17.56 11.06 7.74
N ARG A 73 16.31 11.24 8.15
CA ARG A 73 15.19 11.51 7.21
C ARG A 73 15.31 12.87 6.53
N GLU A 74 15.54 13.91 7.33
CA GLU A 74 15.77 15.30 6.89
C GLU A 74 16.96 15.43 5.93
N PRO A 75 18.18 14.97 6.28
CA PRO A 75 19.34 15.11 5.40
C PRO A 75 19.20 14.24 4.14
N ALA A 76 18.66 13.01 4.25
CA ALA A 76 18.41 12.16 3.08
C ALA A 76 17.36 12.77 2.15
N GLY A 77 16.29 13.36 2.71
CA GLY A 77 15.28 14.09 1.95
C GLY A 77 15.89 15.22 1.12
N ARG A 78 16.68 16.08 1.76
CA ARG A 78 17.41 17.17 1.07
C ARG A 78 18.38 16.67 0.00
N LEU A 79 19.17 15.64 0.30
CA LEU A 79 20.15 15.09 -0.63
C LEU A 79 19.49 14.49 -1.88
N LEU A 80 18.37 13.78 -1.68
CA LEU A 80 17.65 13.07 -2.73
C LEU A 80 16.60 13.95 -3.43
N GLY A 81 16.35 15.17 -2.95
CA GLY A 81 15.26 16.01 -3.42
C GLY A 81 13.88 15.38 -3.18
N LEU A 82 13.72 14.73 -2.02
CA LEU A 82 12.47 14.14 -1.57
C LEU A 82 11.87 15.01 -0.48
N GLU A 83 10.59 15.32 -0.62
CA GLU A 83 9.82 15.92 0.47
C GLU A 83 9.62 14.92 1.62
N ALA A 84 9.44 15.41 2.85
CA ALA A 84 9.28 14.57 4.04
C ALA A 84 8.08 13.59 3.94
N GLY A 85 7.09 13.90 3.10
CA GLY A 85 5.91 13.09 2.82
C GLY A 85 5.99 12.27 1.52
N ALA A 86 7.15 12.21 0.84
CA ALA A 86 7.24 11.55 -0.46
C ALA A 86 6.95 10.04 -0.37
N GLU A 87 5.87 9.62 -1.02
CA GLU A 87 5.48 8.21 -1.17
C GLU A 87 6.05 7.57 -2.46
N ARG A 88 6.45 8.40 -3.41
CA ARG A 88 7.01 7.99 -4.71
C ARG A 88 8.27 8.76 -4.99
N LEU A 89 9.17 8.13 -5.75
CA LEU A 89 10.34 8.82 -6.25
C LEU A 89 9.91 9.88 -7.29
N PRO A 90 10.52 11.07 -7.28
CA PRO A 90 10.31 12.06 -8.32
C PRO A 90 10.73 11.48 -9.67
N PRO A 91 10.09 11.90 -10.77
CA PRO A 91 10.53 11.52 -12.11
C PRO A 91 12.00 11.94 -12.31
N PRO A 92 12.79 11.15 -13.05
CA PRO A 92 14.20 11.45 -13.26
C PRO A 92 14.35 12.79 -14.00
N GLY A 93 15.11 13.70 -13.41
CA GLY A 93 15.44 15.00 -14.01
C GLY A 93 16.54 14.93 -15.07
N GLY A 94 16.81 16.05 -15.73
CA GLY A 94 18.00 16.23 -16.57
C GLY A 94 19.15 16.84 -15.77
N GLY A 95 20.38 16.35 -15.95
CA GLY A 95 21.60 17.03 -15.48
C GLY A 95 22.60 16.14 -14.71
N PRO A 96 23.79 16.68 -14.39
CA PRO A 96 24.88 15.93 -13.75
C PRO A 96 24.53 15.44 -12.34
N VAL A 97 23.78 16.26 -11.59
CA VAL A 97 23.35 15.93 -10.22
C VAL A 97 22.39 14.74 -10.22
N GLU A 98 21.58 14.58 -11.27
CA GLU A 98 20.62 13.48 -11.35
C GLU A 98 21.31 12.11 -11.57
N ARG A 99 22.47 12.09 -12.23
CA ARG A 99 23.27 10.86 -12.40
C ARG A 99 23.68 10.25 -11.07
N ILE A 100 23.89 11.07 -10.04
CA ILE A 100 24.26 10.64 -8.69
C ILE A 100 23.00 10.32 -7.86
N ARG A 101 21.95 11.14 -7.96
CA ARG A 101 20.72 10.95 -7.17
C ARG A 101 19.95 9.70 -7.57
N ARG A 102 19.96 9.33 -8.85
CA ARG A 102 19.20 8.19 -9.38
C ARG A 102 19.55 6.85 -8.71
N PRO A 103 20.82 6.40 -8.61
CA PRO A 103 21.14 5.16 -7.92
C PRO A 103 20.82 5.22 -6.42
N LEU A 104 21.02 6.37 -5.76
CA LEU A 104 20.71 6.52 -4.34
C LEU A 104 19.20 6.43 -4.07
N ARG A 105 18.37 7.05 -4.91
CA ARG A 105 16.90 6.94 -4.84
C ARG A 105 16.45 5.49 -5.02
N ARG A 106 17.05 4.77 -5.97
CA ARG A 106 16.73 3.35 -6.19
C ARG A 106 17.15 2.48 -5.00
N GLY A 107 18.32 2.76 -4.41
CA GLY A 107 18.76 2.10 -3.18
C GLY A 107 17.80 2.33 -2.01
N LEU A 108 17.31 3.57 -1.85
CA LEU A 108 16.31 3.91 -0.84
C LEU A 108 15.00 3.14 -1.06
N GLU A 109 14.52 3.04 -2.29
CA GLU A 109 13.32 2.29 -2.63
C GLU A 109 13.46 0.80 -2.28
N VAL A 110 14.61 0.19 -2.59
CA VAL A 110 14.91 -1.20 -2.23
C VAL A 110 14.95 -1.37 -0.71
N LEU A 111 15.64 -0.48 0.02
CA LEU A 111 15.66 -0.51 1.49
C LEU A 111 14.27 -0.34 2.09
N ALA A 112 13.44 0.55 1.53
CA ALA A 112 12.07 0.77 1.97
C ALA A 112 11.17 -0.44 1.71
N TYR A 113 11.45 -1.21 0.66
CA TYR A 113 10.76 -2.47 0.39
C TYR A 113 11.22 -3.58 1.34
N LEU A 114 12.53 -3.70 1.61
CA LEU A 114 13.10 -4.74 2.49
C LEU A 114 12.74 -4.58 3.98
N ARG A 115 12.38 -3.36 4.41
CA ARG A 115 12.01 -3.06 5.80
C ARG A 115 10.53 -3.26 6.10
N ARG A 116 9.72 -3.61 5.10
CA ARG A 116 8.30 -3.97 5.23
C ARG A 116 8.15 -5.47 5.33
#